data_AF-A0A7C1PYS8-F1
#
_entry.id   AF-A0A7C1PYS8-F1
#
_cell.length_a   1.000
_cell.length_b   1.000
_cell.length_c   1.000
_cell.angle_alpha   90.00
_cell.angle_beta   90.00
_cell.angle_gamma   90.00
#
_symmetry.space_group_name_H-M   'P 1'
#
loop_
_entity.id
_entity.type
_entity.pdbx_description
1 polymer ?
#
loop_
_entity_poly.entity_id
_entity_poly.type
_entity_poly.pdbx_seq_one_letter_code
_entity_poly.pdbx_strand_id
1 'polypeptide(L)'
;MAEKVKDMLRSNVGLCVLVLIAIGVTSIVFAADVKVKAGKVKAPKFELPNDTYLTADNAAGTGTVDLIKANTSDVAVIPDGSELATSAAPTADADIANKKYVDDYHVFALMYNSIDQNIPSATWTKREFDTSEIDSTGSIVDLANERFTPGVAGYYLVAIGGQITDVDEGYYTVMQIRKNGDTTIAGIAEYPGDTSGVADPGMSVSTIVYLDADDYVEAWFFHNRGSERKANDGRAHNFYICRIG
;
A
#
# COMPACT_ATOMS: atom_id res chain seq x y z
N MET A 1 -58.99 22.14 35.44
CA MET A 1 -58.32 21.59 36.66
C MET A 1 -56.92 21.08 36.35
N ALA A 2 -56.72 20.32 35.26
CA ALA A 2 -55.40 19.82 34.84
C ALA A 2 -54.35 20.91 34.50
N GLU A 3 -54.74 22.02 33.85
CA GLU A 3 -53.79 23.12 33.58
C GLU A 3 -53.29 23.82 34.84
N LYS A 4 -54.20 24.15 35.78
CA LYS A 4 -53.84 24.74 37.09
C LYS A 4 -52.87 23.86 37.89
N VAL A 5 -53.05 22.54 37.86
CA VAL A 5 -52.14 21.59 38.53
C VAL A 5 -50.77 21.56 37.84
N LYS A 6 -50.73 21.67 36.51
CA LYS A 6 -49.50 21.73 35.72
C LYS A 6 -48.68 23.00 36.01
N ASP A 7 -49.35 24.14 36.14
CA ASP A 7 -48.71 25.42 36.46
C ASP A 7 -48.22 25.47 37.92
N MET A 8 -48.99 24.92 38.86
CA MET A 8 -48.55 24.78 40.26
C MET A 8 -47.34 23.85 40.40
N LEU A 9 -47.27 22.76 39.62
CA LEU A 9 -46.09 21.88 39.61
C LEU A 9 -44.86 22.59 39.02
N ARG A 10 -45.03 23.42 37.98
CA ARG A 10 -43.94 24.21 37.38
C ARG A 10 -43.42 25.29 38.34
N SER A 11 -44.30 26.00 39.04
CA SER A 11 -43.86 27.02 40.02
C SER A 11 -43.15 26.40 41.24
N ASN A 12 -43.56 25.20 41.65
CA ASN A 12 -42.94 24.48 42.77
C ASN A 12 -41.55 23.93 42.43
N VAL A 13 -41.32 23.47 41.20
CA VAL A 13 -39.98 23.02 40.79
C VAL A 13 -38.99 24.20 40.78
N GLY A 14 -39.41 25.36 40.29
CA GLY A 14 -38.58 26.58 40.35
C GLY A 14 -38.26 27.02 41.77
N LEU A 15 -39.24 26.96 42.68
CA LEU A 15 -39.05 27.26 44.10
C LEU A 15 -38.13 26.24 44.79
N CYS A 16 -38.27 24.94 44.50
CA CYS A 16 -37.39 23.90 45.01
C CYS A 16 -35.94 24.09 44.56
N VAL A 17 -35.69 24.43 43.30
CA VAL A 17 -34.33 24.70 42.81
C VAL A 17 -33.72 25.92 43.52
N LEU A 18 -34.51 26.99 43.75
CA LEU A 18 -34.05 28.16 44.50
C LEU A 18 -33.70 27.83 45.96
N VAL A 19 -34.51 27.00 46.63
CA VAL A 19 -34.27 26.55 48.00
C VAL A 19 -33.04 25.64 48.08
N LEU A 20 -32.86 24.74 47.11
CA LEU A 20 -31.69 23.86 47.02
C LEU A 20 -30.39 24.67 46.84
N ILE A 21 -30.42 25.72 46.03
CA ILE A 21 -29.30 26.66 45.87
C ILE A 21 -29.04 27.41 47.19
N ALA A 22 -30.09 27.88 47.85
CA ALA A 22 -29.97 28.64 49.11
C ALA A 22 -29.40 27.81 50.27
N ILE A 23 -29.60 26.48 50.28
CA ILE A 23 -29.01 25.56 51.27
C ILE A 23 -27.67 24.95 50.82
N GLY A 24 -27.09 25.43 49.70
CA GLY A 24 -25.75 25.08 49.28
C GLY A 24 -25.62 23.72 48.57
N VAL A 25 -26.69 23.18 47.98
CA VAL A 25 -26.62 21.94 47.20
C VAL A 25 -25.82 22.19 45.92
N THR A 26 -24.74 21.42 45.76
CA THR A 26 -23.81 21.52 44.61
C THR A 26 -24.07 20.47 43.53
N SER A 27 -24.88 19.45 43.81
CA SER A 27 -25.25 18.41 42.84
C SER A 27 -26.66 17.86 43.10
N ILE A 28 -27.36 17.49 42.03
CA ILE A 28 -28.69 16.85 42.08
C ILE A 28 -28.58 15.52 41.34
N VAL A 29 -28.94 14.43 41.99
CA VAL A 29 -29.00 13.08 41.40
C VAL A 29 -30.45 12.75 41.08
N PHE A 30 -30.72 12.38 39.83
CA PHE A 30 -32.05 11.90 39.42
C PHE A 30 -32.08 10.37 39.49
N ALA A 31 -33.10 9.81 40.14
CA ALA A 31 -33.26 8.36 40.31
C ALA A 31 -33.87 7.65 39.09
N ALA A 32 -34.09 8.38 37.98
CA ALA A 32 -34.71 7.88 36.76
C ALA A 32 -34.17 8.62 35.52
N ASP A 33 -34.49 8.09 34.33
CA ASP A 33 -34.10 8.68 33.05
C ASP A 33 -34.52 10.14 32.91
N VAL A 34 -33.56 11.01 32.61
CA VAL A 34 -33.82 12.42 32.31
C VAL A 34 -34.07 12.59 30.82
N LYS A 35 -35.33 12.77 30.43
CA LYS A 35 -35.72 13.06 29.04
C LYS A 35 -35.77 14.58 28.80
N VAL A 36 -34.80 15.11 28.06
CA VAL A 36 -34.82 16.52 27.62
C VAL A 36 -35.66 16.64 26.35
N LYS A 37 -36.93 17.03 26.49
CA LYS A 37 -37.90 17.08 25.38
C LYS A 37 -37.71 18.28 24.43
N ALA A 38 -37.01 19.31 24.84
CA ALA A 38 -36.66 20.49 24.03
C ALA A 38 -35.48 21.24 24.67
N GLY A 39 -34.53 21.72 23.87
CA GLY A 39 -33.35 22.49 24.32
C GLY A 39 -32.01 21.79 24.07
N LYS A 40 -30.91 22.55 24.22
CA LYS A 40 -29.54 22.03 24.12
C LYS A 40 -29.04 21.67 25.52
N VAL A 41 -28.45 20.49 25.70
CA VAL A 41 -27.70 20.17 26.93
C VAL A 41 -26.26 20.66 26.74
N LYS A 42 -25.87 21.68 27.51
CA LYS A 42 -24.50 22.20 27.53
C LYS A 42 -23.79 21.66 28.76
N ALA A 43 -22.91 20.70 28.57
CA ALA A 43 -22.05 20.15 29.61
C ALA A 43 -20.58 20.20 29.16
N PRO A 44 -19.62 20.39 30.08
CA PRO A 44 -18.20 20.36 29.74
C PRO A 44 -17.74 18.94 29.33
N LYS A 45 -18.43 17.89 29.81
CA LYS A 45 -18.21 16.49 29.47
C LYS A 45 -19.50 15.69 29.58
N PHE A 46 -19.61 14.63 28.79
CA PHE A 46 -20.58 13.54 28.97
C PHE A 46 -19.79 12.27 29.27
N GLU A 47 -20.06 11.63 30.40
CA GLU A 47 -19.46 10.34 30.76
C GLU A 47 -20.43 9.23 30.35
N LEU A 48 -19.96 8.30 29.53
CA LEU A 48 -20.70 7.10 29.14
C LEU A 48 -20.03 5.88 29.78
N PRO A 49 -20.80 4.93 30.33
CA PRO A 49 -20.26 3.64 30.74
C PRO A 49 -19.63 2.89 29.55
N ASN A 50 -18.79 1.91 29.84
CA ASN A 50 -18.25 1.02 28.82
C ASN A 50 -19.39 0.40 27.97
N ASP A 51 -19.14 0.18 26.69
CA ASP A 51 -20.09 -0.41 25.72
C ASP A 51 -21.43 0.35 25.56
N THR A 52 -21.45 1.67 25.78
CA THR A 52 -22.65 2.50 25.64
C THR A 52 -22.46 3.57 24.56
N TYR A 53 -23.45 3.73 23.67
CA TYR A 53 -23.40 4.67 22.54
C TYR A 53 -24.39 5.83 22.68
N LEU A 54 -24.06 6.98 22.09
CA LEU A 54 -25.05 8.03 21.83
C LEU A 54 -25.95 7.60 20.66
N THR A 55 -27.26 7.59 20.87
CA THR A 55 -28.25 7.27 19.84
C THR A 55 -29.11 8.50 19.54
N ALA A 56 -29.43 8.72 18.27
CA ALA A 56 -30.48 9.66 17.88
C ALA A 56 -31.76 8.88 17.59
N ASP A 57 -32.86 9.35 18.17
CA ASP A 57 -34.20 8.87 17.84
C ASP A 57 -34.72 9.71 16.67
N ASN A 58 -34.83 9.13 15.48
CA ASN A 58 -35.45 9.77 14.33
C ASN A 58 -36.81 9.11 14.03
N ALA A 59 -37.58 9.68 13.10
CA ALA A 59 -38.95 9.19 12.81
C ALA A 59 -39.03 7.73 12.30
N ALA A 60 -37.90 7.06 12.05
CA ALA A 60 -37.81 5.66 11.62
C ALA A 60 -37.22 4.69 12.68
N GLY A 61 -36.84 5.17 13.89
CA GLY A 61 -36.30 4.35 14.98
C GLY A 61 -34.90 4.74 15.45
N THR A 62 -34.21 3.81 16.13
CA THR A 62 -32.88 4.01 16.73
C THR A 62 -31.76 3.99 15.69
N GLY A 63 -31.08 5.12 15.49
CA GLY A 63 -29.81 5.20 14.78
C GLY A 63 -28.68 5.64 15.72
N THR A 64 -27.49 5.05 15.58
CA THR A 64 -26.27 5.46 16.29
C THR A 64 -25.78 6.80 15.73
N VAL A 65 -25.38 7.75 16.58
CA VAL A 65 -24.67 8.97 16.13
C VAL A 65 -23.27 8.93 16.68
N ASP A 66 -22.33 8.54 15.83
CA ASP A 66 -20.92 8.39 16.19
C ASP A 66 -20.01 9.32 15.36
N LEU A 67 -20.47 10.52 14.99
CA LEU A 67 -19.81 11.29 13.91
C LEU A 67 -19.34 12.72 14.18
N ILE A 68 -19.72 13.45 15.25
CA ILE A 68 -19.61 14.92 15.15
C ILE A 68 -19.00 15.61 16.39
N LYS A 69 -17.67 15.82 16.38
CA LYS A 69 -17.17 17.17 16.68
C LYS A 69 -17.18 17.97 15.38
N ALA A 70 -18.08 18.94 15.25
CA ALA A 70 -17.95 19.96 14.21
C ALA A 70 -16.71 20.79 14.53
N ASN A 71 -15.79 20.91 13.56
CA ASN A 71 -14.82 22.00 13.58
C ASN A 71 -15.52 23.32 13.19
N THR A 72 -14.79 24.42 13.01
CA THR A 72 -15.36 25.73 12.63
C THR A 72 -16.10 25.76 11.28
N SER A 73 -16.18 24.63 10.58
CA SER A 73 -16.82 24.47 9.26
C SER A 73 -17.95 23.43 9.24
N ASP A 74 -18.47 22.99 10.39
CA ASP A 74 -19.62 22.06 10.49
C ASP A 74 -19.45 20.70 9.79
N VAL A 75 -18.21 20.22 9.67
CA VAL A 75 -17.89 18.88 9.15
C VAL A 75 -17.74 17.89 10.32
N ALA A 76 -18.31 16.68 10.17
CA ALA A 76 -18.11 15.54 11.06
C ALA A 76 -16.61 15.20 11.18
N VAL A 77 -16.00 15.44 12.35
CA VAL A 77 -14.61 15.04 12.65
C VAL A 77 -14.61 13.92 13.68
N ILE A 78 -14.11 12.75 13.29
CA ILE A 78 -13.62 11.72 14.21
C ILE A 78 -12.31 12.28 14.78
N PRO A 79 -12.15 12.43 16.11
CA PRO A 79 -10.96 13.04 16.68
C PRO A 79 -9.71 12.30 16.17
N ASP A 80 -8.80 13.07 15.57
CA ASP A 80 -7.52 12.57 15.08
C ASP A 80 -6.85 11.73 16.18
N GLY A 81 -6.72 10.44 15.91
CA GLY A 81 -6.23 9.43 16.84
C GLY A 81 -7.20 8.29 17.23
N SER A 82 -8.52 8.40 16.99
CA SER A 82 -9.48 7.35 17.42
C SER A 82 -10.00 6.43 16.31
N GLU A 83 -9.76 6.74 15.03
CA GLU A 83 -9.82 5.75 13.95
C GLU A 83 -8.62 5.99 13.01
N LEU A 84 -7.90 4.91 12.70
CA LEU A 84 -6.74 4.79 11.78
C LEU A 84 -5.30 4.90 12.35
N ALA A 85 -5.08 5.23 13.63
CA ALA A 85 -3.72 5.34 14.20
C ALA A 85 -3.04 3.99 14.56
N THR A 86 -3.43 2.88 13.93
CA THR A 86 -2.69 1.62 14.05
C THR A 86 -1.76 1.46 12.87
N SER A 87 -0.53 0.99 13.13
CA SER A 87 0.37 0.50 12.09
C SER A 87 0.12 -0.97 11.76
N ALA A 88 -0.80 -1.63 12.48
CA ALA A 88 -1.15 -3.02 12.20
C ALA A 88 -1.84 -3.14 10.83
N ALA A 89 -1.52 -4.21 10.12
CA ALA A 89 -2.20 -4.53 8.87
C ALA A 89 -3.70 -4.80 9.14
N PRO A 90 -4.58 -4.41 8.20
CA PRO A 90 -5.95 -4.92 8.16
C PRO A 90 -5.96 -6.45 8.19
N THR A 91 -6.92 -7.05 8.89
CA THR A 91 -7.00 -8.51 9.06
C THR A 91 -8.17 -9.15 8.34
N ALA A 92 -9.17 -8.35 7.94
CA ALA A 92 -10.32 -8.77 7.15
C ALA A 92 -10.55 -7.82 5.97
N ASP A 93 -11.17 -8.32 4.90
CA ASP A 93 -11.47 -7.55 3.68
C ASP A 93 -12.41 -6.35 3.91
N ALA A 94 -13.15 -6.35 5.01
CA ALA A 94 -14.05 -5.26 5.39
C ALA A 94 -13.37 -4.16 6.23
N ASP A 95 -12.12 -4.37 6.66
CA ASP A 95 -11.37 -3.41 7.47
C ASP A 95 -10.94 -2.19 6.62
N ILE A 96 -10.94 -1.01 7.24
CA ILE A 96 -10.42 0.21 6.58
C ILE A 96 -8.89 0.17 6.63
N ALA A 97 -8.24 0.17 5.47
CA ALA A 97 -6.79 0.26 5.38
C ALA A 97 -6.27 1.60 5.94
N ASN A 98 -5.33 1.54 6.88
CA ASN A 98 -4.62 2.74 7.33
C ASN A 98 -3.63 3.20 6.24
N LYS A 99 -3.30 4.50 6.22
CA LYS A 99 -2.41 5.09 5.21
C LYS A 99 -1.04 4.41 5.15
N LYS A 100 -0.48 4.05 6.31
CA LYS A 100 0.83 3.38 6.38
C LYS A 100 0.81 2.02 5.69
N TYR A 101 -0.24 1.23 5.89
CA TYR A 101 -0.42 -0.06 5.20
C TYR A 101 -0.49 0.12 3.69
N VAL A 102 -1.22 1.13 3.21
CA VAL A 102 -1.31 1.44 1.78
C VAL A 102 0.04 1.89 1.21
N ASP A 103 0.83 2.66 1.96
CA ASP A 103 2.10 3.19 1.49
C ASP A 103 3.26 2.18 1.54
N ASP A 104 3.38 1.43 2.64
CA ASP A 104 4.51 0.53 2.90
C ASP A 104 4.52 -0.72 2.01
N TYR A 105 3.40 -1.03 1.34
CA TYR A 105 3.24 -2.26 0.57
C TYR A 105 3.74 -2.17 -0.89
N HIS A 106 4.52 -1.14 -1.22
CA HIS A 106 5.04 -0.95 -2.56
C HIS A 106 6.49 -1.44 -2.69
N VAL A 107 6.66 -2.57 -3.37
CA VAL A 107 7.99 -3.10 -3.72
C VAL A 107 8.32 -2.72 -5.16
N PHE A 108 9.38 -1.94 -5.33
CA PHE A 108 9.92 -1.54 -6.63
C PHE A 108 11.43 -1.73 -6.65
N ALA A 109 11.94 -2.29 -7.74
CA ALA A 109 13.38 -2.37 -7.98
C ALA A 109 13.71 -2.01 -9.44
N LEU A 110 14.84 -1.33 -9.62
CA LEU A 110 15.39 -1.00 -10.91
C LEU A 110 16.92 -1.10 -10.84
N MET A 111 17.49 -2.04 -11.59
CA MET A 111 18.94 -2.22 -11.68
C MET A 111 19.42 -2.22 -13.14
N TYR A 112 20.64 -1.74 -13.34
CA TYR A 112 21.28 -1.65 -14.65
C TYR A 112 22.79 -1.86 -14.53
N ASN A 113 23.45 -2.03 -15.67
CA ASN A 113 24.90 -2.10 -15.78
C ASN A 113 25.44 -0.83 -16.47
N SER A 114 26.46 -0.22 -15.89
CA SER A 114 27.11 0.97 -16.45
C SER A 114 28.29 0.66 -17.38
N ILE A 115 28.62 -0.63 -17.55
CA ILE A 115 29.69 -1.11 -18.42
C ILE A 115 29.22 -2.24 -19.35
N ASP A 116 29.87 -2.33 -20.51
CA ASP A 116 29.66 -3.44 -21.43
C ASP A 116 30.08 -4.76 -20.76
N GLN A 117 29.25 -5.79 -20.88
CA GLN A 117 29.59 -7.13 -20.41
C GLN A 117 29.95 -8.04 -21.58
N ASN A 118 31.05 -8.77 -21.44
CA ASN A 118 31.45 -9.78 -22.40
C ASN A 118 30.57 -11.03 -22.26
N ILE A 119 29.94 -11.43 -23.36
CA ILE A 119 29.10 -12.62 -23.48
C ILE A 119 29.82 -13.63 -24.41
N PRO A 120 30.27 -14.78 -23.90
CA PRO A 120 30.85 -15.83 -24.73
C PRO A 120 29.81 -16.48 -25.64
N SER A 121 30.24 -16.85 -26.85
CA SER A 121 29.37 -17.55 -27.79
C SER A 121 28.90 -18.91 -27.26
N ALA A 122 27.65 -19.23 -27.58
CA ALA A 122 26.98 -20.49 -27.26
C ALA A 122 26.99 -20.83 -25.75
N THR A 123 27.07 -19.81 -24.89
CA THR A 123 27.11 -19.93 -23.43
C THR A 123 26.06 -19.02 -22.82
N TRP A 124 25.33 -19.53 -21.82
CA TRP A 124 24.45 -18.69 -21.00
C TRP A 124 25.29 -17.90 -20.01
N THR A 125 25.14 -16.58 -20.03
CA THR A 125 25.84 -15.66 -19.14
C THR A 125 24.82 -14.87 -18.35
N LYS A 126 24.99 -14.83 -17.02
CA LYS A 126 24.15 -14.01 -16.15
C LYS A 126 24.42 -12.54 -16.46
N ARG A 127 23.37 -11.72 -16.51
CA ARG A 127 23.53 -10.29 -16.75
C ARG A 127 24.08 -9.64 -15.48
N GLU A 128 25.24 -9.01 -15.62
CA GLU A 128 25.84 -8.23 -14.54
C GLU A 128 25.05 -6.94 -14.29
N PHE A 129 24.93 -6.53 -13.02
CA PHE A 129 24.36 -5.25 -12.61
C PHE A 129 25.29 -4.59 -11.59
N ASP A 130 25.74 -3.38 -11.87
CA ASP A 130 26.65 -2.62 -10.99
C ASP A 130 25.94 -1.48 -10.25
N THR A 131 24.70 -1.17 -10.66
CA THR A 131 23.94 -0.04 -10.14
C THR A 131 22.50 -0.45 -9.84
N SER A 132 22.02 -0.07 -8.65
CA SER A 132 20.60 -0.06 -8.29
C SER A 132 20.12 1.38 -8.23
N GLU A 133 19.24 1.78 -9.14
CA GLU A 133 18.65 3.12 -9.16
C GLU A 133 17.45 3.20 -8.20
N ILE A 134 16.69 2.11 -8.10
CA ILE A 134 15.56 1.99 -7.20
C ILE A 134 15.72 0.70 -6.41
N ASP A 135 15.74 0.84 -5.09
CA ASP A 135 15.53 -0.23 -4.13
C ASP A 135 14.59 0.33 -3.05
N SER A 136 13.30 -0.01 -3.14
CA SER A 136 12.29 0.58 -2.25
C SER A 136 12.41 0.16 -0.78
N THR A 137 13.25 -0.82 -0.47
CA THR A 137 13.44 -1.36 0.90
C THR A 137 14.88 -1.27 1.41
N GLY A 138 15.83 -1.00 0.51
CA GLY A 138 17.27 -1.03 0.74
C GLY A 138 17.89 -2.43 0.82
N SER A 139 17.14 -3.51 0.56
CA SER A 139 17.63 -4.89 0.74
C SER A 139 17.11 -5.93 -0.28
N ILE A 140 16.26 -5.54 -1.22
CA ILE A 140 15.66 -6.45 -2.22
C ILE A 140 16.54 -6.60 -3.47
N VAL A 141 17.55 -5.75 -3.64
CA VAL A 141 18.55 -5.84 -4.72
C VAL A 141 19.89 -6.32 -4.18
N ASP A 142 20.41 -7.40 -4.74
CA ASP A 142 21.71 -7.97 -4.41
C ASP A 142 22.63 -7.87 -5.63
N LEU A 143 23.36 -6.76 -5.73
CA LEU A 143 24.29 -6.49 -6.83
C LEU A 143 25.51 -7.44 -6.81
N ALA A 144 25.84 -8.05 -5.66
CA ALA A 144 26.95 -8.98 -5.57
C ALA A 144 26.63 -10.34 -6.22
N ASN A 145 25.34 -10.71 -6.26
CA ASN A 145 24.85 -11.93 -6.89
C ASN A 145 24.00 -11.68 -8.14
N GLU A 146 23.81 -10.41 -8.51
CA GLU A 146 23.08 -9.93 -9.70
C GLU A 146 21.62 -10.37 -9.73
N ARG A 147 20.93 -10.21 -8.60
CA ARG A 147 19.57 -10.73 -8.41
C ARG A 147 18.66 -9.77 -7.65
N PHE A 148 17.37 -9.98 -7.85
CA PHE A 148 16.29 -9.42 -7.02
C PHE A 148 15.68 -10.52 -6.14
N THR A 149 15.48 -10.22 -4.86
CA THR A 149 14.79 -11.06 -3.87
C THR A 149 13.65 -10.25 -3.26
N PRO A 150 12.38 -10.69 -3.30
CA PRO A 150 11.23 -9.83 -3.03
C PRO A 150 11.03 -9.46 -1.55
N GLY A 151 11.53 -10.27 -0.61
CA GLY A 151 11.37 -10.06 0.84
C GLY A 151 9.94 -10.23 1.39
N VAL A 152 8.93 -10.15 0.53
CA VAL A 152 7.52 -10.38 0.84
C VAL A 152 6.90 -11.22 -0.28
N ALA A 153 6.13 -12.24 0.08
CA ALA A 153 5.47 -13.07 -0.92
C ALA A 153 4.38 -12.30 -1.68
N GLY A 154 4.26 -12.53 -2.99
CA GLY A 154 3.25 -11.85 -3.82
C GLY A 154 3.43 -12.07 -5.32
N TYR A 155 2.60 -11.39 -6.10
CA TYR A 155 2.73 -11.34 -7.55
C TYR A 155 3.56 -10.13 -7.97
N TYR A 156 4.53 -10.39 -8.83
CA TYR A 156 5.47 -9.40 -9.33
C TYR A 156 5.41 -9.33 -10.85
N LEU A 157 5.35 -8.11 -11.39
CA LEU A 157 5.71 -7.84 -12.77
C LEU A 157 7.23 -7.72 -12.82
N VAL A 158 7.85 -8.58 -13.61
CA VAL A 158 9.29 -8.63 -13.82
C VAL A 158 9.56 -8.37 -15.30
N ALA A 159 10.41 -7.40 -15.61
CA ALA A 159 10.73 -7.02 -16.98
C ALA A 159 12.22 -6.74 -17.12
N ILE A 160 12.82 -7.22 -18.21
CA ILE A 160 14.22 -6.98 -18.56
C ILE A 160 14.30 -6.51 -20.02
N GLY A 161 15.08 -5.46 -20.23
CA GLY A 161 15.47 -4.97 -21.56
C GLY A 161 16.98 -5.11 -21.75
N GLY A 162 17.40 -5.36 -22.98
CA GLY A 162 18.80 -5.64 -23.27
C GLY A 162 19.10 -5.70 -24.76
N GLN A 163 20.38 -5.68 -25.09
CA GLN A 163 20.86 -5.83 -26.46
C GLN A 163 22.21 -6.54 -26.41
N ILE A 164 22.45 -7.42 -27.38
CA ILE A 164 23.78 -7.95 -27.65
C ILE A 164 24.24 -7.32 -28.95
N THR A 165 25.42 -6.73 -28.97
CA THR A 165 25.93 -6.05 -30.15
C THR A 165 26.56 -6.97 -31.15
N ASP A 166 26.65 -6.43 -32.35
CA ASP A 166 27.39 -6.98 -33.45
C ASP A 166 26.98 -8.41 -33.85
N VAL A 167 25.69 -8.69 -33.96
CA VAL A 167 25.17 -10.00 -34.37
C VAL A 167 24.76 -9.97 -35.84
N ASP A 168 25.26 -10.94 -36.61
CA ASP A 168 25.05 -11.01 -38.07
C ASP A 168 23.83 -11.87 -38.42
N GLU A 169 23.41 -11.83 -39.68
CA GLU A 169 22.38 -12.72 -40.23
C GLU A 169 22.72 -14.21 -39.99
N GLY A 170 21.69 -15.02 -39.72
CA GLY A 170 21.83 -16.46 -39.47
C GLY A 170 22.21 -16.82 -38.04
N TYR A 171 22.49 -15.83 -37.20
CA TYR A 171 22.67 -15.98 -35.76
C TYR A 171 21.47 -15.44 -34.98
N TYR A 172 21.41 -15.76 -33.70
CA TYR A 172 20.35 -15.30 -32.81
C TYR A 172 20.88 -14.98 -31.43
N THR A 173 20.14 -14.14 -30.74
CA THR A 173 20.33 -13.80 -29.34
C THR A 173 19.12 -14.27 -28.54
N VAL A 174 19.33 -14.57 -27.27
CA VAL A 174 18.25 -14.96 -26.37
C VAL A 174 18.43 -14.25 -25.05
N MET A 175 17.33 -13.77 -24.50
CA MET A 175 17.26 -13.27 -23.14
C MET A 175 16.22 -14.06 -22.35
N GLN A 176 16.54 -14.35 -21.09
CA GLN A 176 15.68 -15.07 -20.17
C GLN A 176 15.60 -14.36 -18.83
N ILE A 177 14.42 -14.46 -18.22
CA ILE A 177 14.24 -14.25 -16.79
C ILE A 177 14.23 -15.64 -16.16
N ARG A 178 15.12 -15.86 -15.19
CA ARG A 178 15.19 -17.11 -14.43
C ARG A 178 14.80 -16.87 -12.98
N LYS A 179 14.18 -17.88 -12.38
CA LYS A 179 13.84 -17.97 -10.97
C LYS A 179 14.73 -19.02 -10.32
N ASN A 180 15.30 -18.69 -9.17
CA ASN A 180 16.10 -19.58 -8.33
C ASN A 180 17.24 -20.28 -9.12
N GLY A 181 17.94 -19.52 -9.97
CA GLY A 181 19.09 -19.97 -10.76
C GLY A 181 18.72 -20.55 -12.12
N ASP A 182 18.03 -21.69 -12.15
CA ASP A 182 17.89 -22.49 -13.38
C ASP A 182 16.49 -22.50 -14.00
N THR A 183 15.45 -22.07 -13.27
CA THR A 183 14.08 -22.15 -13.79
C THR A 183 13.78 -20.96 -14.70
N THR A 184 13.75 -21.15 -16.02
CA THR A 184 13.28 -20.11 -16.95
C THR A 184 11.79 -19.86 -16.75
N ILE A 185 11.42 -18.62 -16.37
CA ILE A 185 10.03 -18.19 -16.20
C ILE A 185 9.53 -17.33 -17.37
N ALA A 186 10.44 -16.75 -18.14
CA ALA A 186 10.14 -16.05 -19.39
C ALA A 186 11.40 -15.96 -20.25
N GLY A 187 11.23 -15.83 -21.56
CA GLY A 187 12.33 -15.56 -22.46
C GLY A 187 11.89 -15.12 -23.84
N ILE A 188 12.81 -14.52 -24.58
CA ILE A 188 12.64 -14.08 -25.95
C ILE A 188 13.90 -14.41 -26.74
N ALA A 189 13.74 -14.79 -28.00
CA ALA A 189 14.84 -14.97 -28.94
C ALA A 189 14.67 -13.99 -30.10
N GLU A 190 15.74 -13.29 -30.44
CA GLU A 190 15.77 -12.32 -31.53
C GLU A 190 16.75 -12.77 -32.61
N TYR A 191 16.36 -12.56 -33.86
CA TYR A 191 17.17 -12.82 -35.04
C TYR A 191 17.41 -11.48 -35.72
N PRO A 192 18.67 -11.06 -35.93
CA PRO A 192 18.95 -9.90 -36.77
C PRO A 192 18.23 -10.07 -38.12
N GLY A 193 17.42 -9.09 -38.50
CA GLY A 193 16.74 -9.10 -39.79
C GLY A 193 17.73 -9.11 -40.96
N ASP A 194 17.23 -9.50 -42.15
CA ASP A 194 17.94 -9.64 -43.44
C ASP A 194 18.58 -8.32 -43.92
N THR A 195 19.57 -7.89 -43.17
CA THR A 195 20.37 -6.70 -43.40
C THR A 195 21.75 -7.22 -43.73
N SER A 196 22.32 -6.82 -44.86
CA SER A 196 23.62 -7.29 -45.36
C SER A 196 24.81 -6.77 -44.53
N GLY A 197 24.72 -6.87 -43.19
CA GLY A 197 25.63 -6.26 -42.23
C GLY A 197 25.36 -6.70 -40.79
N VAL A 198 26.18 -6.15 -39.91
CA VAL A 198 26.18 -6.38 -38.46
C VAL A 198 25.03 -5.58 -37.82
N ALA A 199 24.25 -6.17 -36.92
CA ALA A 199 23.16 -5.48 -36.22
C ALA A 199 23.19 -5.70 -34.71
N ASP A 200 22.49 -4.83 -33.98
CA ASP A 200 22.38 -4.90 -32.53
C ASP A 200 20.93 -5.26 -32.14
N PRO A 201 20.57 -6.56 -32.08
CA PRO A 201 19.20 -6.98 -31.78
C PRO A 201 18.78 -6.55 -30.36
N GLY A 202 17.80 -5.66 -30.29
CA GLY A 202 17.13 -5.26 -29.06
C GLY A 202 16.17 -6.35 -28.59
N MET A 203 16.31 -6.78 -27.35
CA MET A 203 15.49 -7.80 -26.72
C MET A 203 14.74 -7.18 -25.54
N SER A 204 13.48 -7.56 -25.35
CA SER A 204 12.70 -7.16 -24.17
C SER A 204 11.72 -8.26 -23.81
N VAL A 205 11.70 -8.65 -22.54
CA VAL A 205 10.78 -9.67 -22.04
C VAL A 205 10.23 -9.25 -20.69
N SER A 206 8.94 -9.51 -20.50
CA SER A 206 8.26 -9.30 -19.22
C SER A 206 7.35 -10.47 -18.89
N THR A 207 7.11 -10.68 -17.60
CA THR A 207 6.19 -11.70 -17.10
C THR A 207 5.61 -11.28 -15.76
N ILE A 208 4.46 -11.86 -15.42
CA ILE A 208 3.90 -11.81 -14.07
C ILE A 208 4.17 -13.16 -13.42
N VAL A 209 4.81 -13.15 -12.26
CA VAL A 209 5.21 -14.37 -11.56
C VAL A 209 4.93 -14.24 -10.06
N TYR A 210 4.51 -15.33 -9.43
CA TYR A 210 4.47 -15.42 -7.98
C TYR A 210 5.87 -15.73 -7.42
N LEU A 211 6.30 -14.92 -6.47
CA LEU A 211 7.55 -15.10 -5.74
C LEU A 211 7.24 -15.18 -4.24
N ASP A 212 7.82 -16.16 -3.55
CA ASP A 212 7.88 -16.19 -2.09
C ASP A 212 9.01 -15.27 -1.58
N ALA A 213 9.04 -14.97 -0.29
CA ALA A 213 9.94 -13.99 0.32
C ALA A 213 11.43 -14.26 0.06
N ASP A 214 11.82 -15.53 -0.11
CA ASP A 214 13.20 -16.00 -0.32
C ASP A 214 13.51 -16.46 -1.76
N ASP A 215 12.52 -16.43 -2.66
CA ASP A 215 12.76 -16.65 -4.08
C ASP A 215 13.62 -15.52 -4.65
N TYR A 216 14.34 -15.78 -5.74
CA TYR A 216 15.05 -14.72 -6.46
C TYR A 216 14.90 -14.84 -7.96
N VAL A 217 14.99 -13.70 -8.64
CA VAL A 217 14.98 -13.62 -10.11
C VAL A 217 16.25 -12.96 -10.64
N GLU A 218 16.66 -13.45 -11.80
CA GLU A 218 17.91 -13.07 -12.48
C GLU A 218 17.65 -12.94 -13.99
N ALA A 219 18.47 -12.13 -14.65
CA ALA A 219 18.48 -12.00 -16.11
C ALA A 219 19.66 -12.77 -16.71
N TRP A 220 19.42 -13.44 -17.84
CA TRP A 220 20.40 -14.31 -18.49
C TRP A 220 20.39 -14.10 -20.00
N PHE A 221 21.58 -13.98 -20.59
CA PHE A 221 21.79 -13.67 -22.00
C PHE A 221 22.53 -14.81 -22.69
N PHE A 222 22.27 -14.98 -23.98
CA PHE A 222 22.90 -15.97 -24.84
C PHE A 222 22.97 -15.46 -26.28
N HIS A 223 23.98 -15.89 -27.04
CA HIS A 223 24.01 -15.78 -28.50
C HIS A 223 24.85 -16.91 -29.12
N ASN A 224 24.75 -17.12 -30.44
CA ASN A 224 25.45 -18.22 -31.13
C ASN A 224 26.44 -17.76 -32.23
N ARG A 225 26.88 -16.50 -32.22
CA ARG A 225 27.72 -15.87 -33.28
C ARG A 225 29.11 -16.50 -33.53
N GLY A 226 29.56 -17.45 -32.71
CA GLY A 226 30.85 -18.13 -32.86
C GLY A 226 32.07 -17.36 -32.33
N SER A 227 31.90 -16.16 -31.79
CA SER A 227 32.92 -15.36 -31.10
C SER A 227 32.27 -14.48 -30.04
N GLU A 228 32.99 -14.09 -29.00
CA GLU A 228 32.50 -13.21 -27.93
C GLU A 228 31.82 -11.95 -28.49
N ARG A 229 30.69 -11.58 -27.88
CA ARG A 229 29.94 -10.34 -28.13
C ARG A 229 29.80 -9.55 -26.84
N LYS A 230 29.31 -8.32 -26.94
CA LYS A 230 29.03 -7.49 -25.78
C LYS A 230 27.53 -7.37 -25.55
N ALA A 231 27.10 -7.45 -24.31
CA ALA A 231 25.82 -6.90 -23.91
C ALA A 231 26.01 -5.42 -23.55
N ASN A 232 25.35 -4.54 -24.30
CA ASN A 232 25.55 -3.08 -24.23
C ASN A 232 25.22 -2.51 -22.84
N ASP A 233 25.95 -1.46 -22.47
CA ASP A 233 25.72 -0.67 -21.26
C ASP A 233 24.52 0.30 -21.35
N GLY A 234 24.18 0.88 -20.20
CA GLY A 234 23.39 2.09 -20.13
C GLY A 234 21.93 1.93 -19.68
N ARG A 235 21.33 3.06 -19.31
CA ARG A 235 19.96 3.18 -18.73
C ARG A 235 18.81 2.74 -19.66
N ALA A 236 19.10 2.36 -20.90
CA ALA A 236 18.10 1.83 -21.82
C ALA A 236 17.87 0.32 -21.62
N HIS A 237 18.77 -0.36 -20.89
CA HIS A 237 18.77 -1.81 -20.69
C HIS A 237 18.66 -2.15 -19.20
N ASN A 238 17.43 -2.13 -18.70
CA ASN A 238 17.15 -2.20 -17.27
C ASN A 238 16.44 -3.49 -16.88
N PHE A 239 16.71 -3.94 -15.66
CA PHE A 239 15.90 -4.95 -14.97
C PHE A 239 14.95 -4.25 -14.00
N TYR A 240 13.68 -4.23 -14.35
CA TYR A 240 12.60 -3.58 -13.62
C TYR A 240 11.68 -4.60 -12.97
N ILE A 241 11.37 -4.37 -11.70
CA ILE A 241 10.48 -5.22 -10.93
C ILE A 241 9.49 -4.33 -10.16
N CYS A 242 8.21 -4.69 -10.20
CA CYS A 242 7.22 -4.11 -9.28
C CYS A 242 6.26 -5.17 -8.76
N ARG A 243 5.90 -5.05 -7.48
CA ARG A 243 4.82 -5.84 -6.91
C ARG A 243 3.48 -5.30 -7.38
N ILE A 244 2.58 -6.21 -7.74
CA ILE A 244 1.24 -5.90 -8.27
C ILE A 244 0.10 -6.57 -7.49
N GLY A 245 0.42 -7.45 -6.52
CA GLY A 245 -0.52 -8.15 -5.66
C GLY A 245 0.17 -8.87 -4.51
#